data_AF-A0AAJ5JHE2-F1
#
_entry.id   AF-A0AAJ5JHE2-F1
#
_cell.length_a   1.000
_cell.length_b   1.000
_cell.length_c   1.000
_cell.angle_alpha   90.00
_cell.angle_beta   90.00
_cell.angle_gamma   90.00
#
_symmetry.space_group_name_H-M   'P 1'
#
loop_
_entity.id
_entity.type
_entity.pdbx_description
1 polymer ?
#
loop_
_entity_poly.entity_id
_entity_poly.type
_entity_poly.pdbx_seq_one_letter_code
_entity_poly.pdbx_strand_id
1 'polypeptide(L)'
;MPEENLLACYSVGDCDYVAARDGDEARAVLAAVNGDEVENYADWDVELVHGAGLDRPWCDEDDRTKIVGNLREWLAAATEPTWLAGTE
;
A
#
# COMPACT_ATOMS: atom_id res chain seq x y z
N MET A 1 17.61 -18.95 -6.63
CA MET A 1 16.32 -18.90 -5.91
C MET A 1 15.77 -17.53 -6.20
N PRO A 2 14.56 -17.35 -6.77
CA PRO A 2 14.02 -16.01 -6.82
C PRO A 2 13.87 -15.58 -5.36
N GLU A 3 14.46 -14.45 -4.99
CA GLU A 3 14.22 -13.83 -3.70
C GLU A 3 12.71 -13.68 -3.62
N GLU A 4 12.07 -14.49 -2.77
CA GLU A 4 10.65 -14.37 -2.50
C GLU A 4 10.42 -12.89 -2.23
N ASN A 5 9.58 -12.29 -3.06
CA ASN A 5 9.26 -10.89 -2.96
C ASN A 5 8.54 -10.72 -1.62
N LEU A 6 9.31 -10.47 -0.56
CA LEU A 6 8.89 -10.43 0.85
C LEU A 6 7.98 -9.22 1.14
N LEU A 7 7.55 -8.52 0.09
CA LEU A 7 6.63 -7.41 0.19
C LEU A 7 5.26 -7.95 0.58
N ALA A 8 4.72 -7.36 1.63
CA ALA A 8 3.33 -7.48 2.01
C ALA A 8 2.64 -6.12 1.84
N CYS A 9 1.32 -6.14 1.77
CA CYS A 9 0.53 -4.91 1.75
C CYS A 9 0.22 -4.49 3.18
N TYR A 10 0.53 -3.25 3.51
CA TYR A 10 0.20 -2.59 4.76
C TYR A 10 -0.75 -1.43 4.50
N SER A 11 -1.76 -1.27 5.34
CA SER A 11 -2.52 -0.03 5.42
C SER A 11 -1.83 0.90 6.42
N VAL A 12 -1.62 2.15 6.04
CA VAL A 12 -1.01 3.19 6.88
C VAL A 12 -2.06 4.27 7.10
N GLY A 13 -2.43 4.49 8.36
CA GLY A 13 -3.60 5.28 8.70
C GLY A 13 -4.89 4.65 8.16
N ASP A 14 -5.87 5.50 7.83
CA ASP A 14 -7.20 5.03 7.39
C ASP A 14 -7.32 4.79 5.87
N CYS A 15 -6.41 5.38 5.09
CA CYS A 15 -6.65 5.61 3.66
C CYS A 15 -5.59 5.03 2.73
N ASP A 16 -4.34 4.85 3.17
CA ASP A 16 -3.22 4.53 2.30
C ASP A 16 -2.77 3.07 2.38
N TYR A 17 -2.46 2.49 1.22
CA TYR A 17 -2.01 1.10 1.09
C TYR A 17 -0.65 1.05 0.41
N VAL A 18 0.28 0.38 1.06
CA VAL A 18 1.70 0.38 0.69
C VAL A 18 2.21 -1.07 0.60
N ALA A 19 3.00 -1.37 -0.43
CA ALA A 19 3.83 -2.57 -0.45
C ALA A 19 5.12 -2.30 0.31
N ALA A 20 5.40 -3.07 1.34
CA ALA A 20 6.61 -2.95 2.15
C ALA A 20 6.96 -4.29 2.80
N ARG A 21 8.15 -4.41 3.39
CA ARG A 21 8.60 -5.59 4.13
C ARG A 21 8.07 -5.58 5.57
N ASP A 22 7.93 -4.39 6.14
CA ASP A 22 7.47 -4.14 7.50
C ASP A 22 6.72 -2.80 7.60
N GLY A 23 6.12 -2.53 8.77
CA GLY A 23 5.31 -1.34 8.97
C GLY A 23 6.11 -0.03 9.05
N ASP A 24 7.37 -0.07 9.47
CA ASP A 24 8.23 1.12 9.49
C ASP A 24 8.63 1.53 8.07
N GLU A 25 8.93 0.53 7.21
CA GLU A 25 9.16 0.75 5.78
C GLU A 25 7.88 1.27 5.08
N ALA A 26 6.69 0.79 5.47
CA ALA A 26 5.43 1.29 4.93
C ALA A 26 5.23 2.80 5.20
N ARG A 27 5.53 3.26 6.42
CA ARG A 27 5.51 4.69 6.78
C ARG A 27 6.56 5.48 6.02
N ALA A 28 7.76 4.93 5.86
CA ALA A 28 8.84 5.58 5.13
C ALA A 28 8.49 5.80 3.65
N VAL A 29 7.86 4.80 3.02
CA VAL A 29 7.36 4.92 1.64
C VAL A 29 6.30 6.00 1.54
N LEU A 30 5.33 6.03 2.46
CA LEU A 30 4.27 7.05 2.44
C LEU A 30 4.84 8.48 2.63
N ALA A 31 5.75 8.65 3.59
CA ALA A 31 6.44 9.92 3.80
C ALA A 31 7.20 10.36 2.55
N ALA A 32 7.92 9.45 1.88
CA ALA A 32 8.62 9.74 0.64
C ALA A 32 7.68 10.15 -0.51
N VAL A 33 6.52 9.49 -0.65
CA VAL A 33 5.51 9.84 -1.65
C VAL A 33 4.93 11.23 -1.42
N ASN A 34 4.70 11.59 -0.16
CA ASN A 34 4.17 12.91 0.22
C ASN A 34 5.25 14.00 0.25
N GLY A 35 6.52 13.66 0.07
CA GLY A 35 7.64 14.61 0.19
C GLY A 35 7.82 15.13 1.61
N ASP A 36 7.54 14.28 2.60
CA ASP A 36 7.45 14.61 4.01
C ASP A 36 8.41 13.76 4.87
N GLU A 37 8.55 14.08 6.14
CA GLU A 37 9.42 13.38 7.08
C GLU A 37 8.69 12.19 7.72
N VAL A 38 9.37 11.02 7.81
CA VAL A 38 8.78 9.79 8.38
C VAL A 38 8.33 9.97 9.84
N GLU A 39 8.95 10.89 10.57
CA GLU A 39 8.58 11.25 11.94
C GLU A 39 7.13 11.76 12.05
N ASN A 40 6.59 12.36 10.98
CA ASN A 40 5.20 12.83 10.94
C ASN A 40 4.18 11.68 10.84
N TYR A 41 4.63 10.47 10.54
CA TYR A 41 3.83 9.26 10.40
C TYR A 41 4.10 8.25 11.54
N ALA A 42 4.97 8.59 12.49
CA ALA A 42 5.40 7.66 13.55
C ALA A 42 4.21 7.17 14.41
N ASP A 43 3.23 8.03 14.65
CA ASP A 43 2.02 7.73 15.43
C ASP A 43 0.88 7.13 14.61
N TRP A 44 1.05 6.97 13.29
CA TRP A 44 0.00 6.42 12.44
C TRP A 44 -0.09 4.90 12.62
N ASP A 45 -1.31 4.38 12.74
CA ASP A 45 -1.55 2.94 12.78
C ASP A 45 -1.10 2.29 11.47
N VAL A 46 -0.48 1.11 11.59
CA VAL A 46 -0.05 0.30 10.45
C VAL A 46 -0.52 -1.12 10.63
N GLU A 47 -1.35 -1.59 9.70
CA GLU A 47 -1.94 -2.92 9.77
C GLU A 47 -1.63 -3.74 8.51
N LEU A 48 -1.43 -5.05 8.69
CA LEU A 48 -1.17 -5.96 7.59
C LEU A 48 -2.50 -6.29 6.87
N VAL A 49 -2.57 -6.01 5.57
CA VAL A 49 -3.73 -6.29 4.75
C VAL A 49 -3.61 -7.69 4.15
N HIS A 50 -4.62 -8.53 4.37
CA HIS A 50 -4.63 -9.92 3.93
C HIS A 50 -6.00 -10.39 3.43
N GLY A 51 -6.00 -11.52 2.70
CA GLY A 51 -7.22 -12.18 2.25
C GLY A 51 -8.10 -11.26 1.42
N ALA A 52 -9.40 -11.19 1.76
CA ALA A 52 -10.39 -10.41 1.02
C ALA A 52 -10.09 -8.90 0.93
N GLY A 53 -9.28 -8.35 1.84
CA GLY A 53 -8.82 -6.97 1.75
C GLY A 53 -7.94 -6.73 0.52
N LEU A 54 -7.11 -7.71 0.15
CA LEU A 54 -6.26 -7.63 -1.03
C LEU A 54 -7.04 -7.79 -2.34
N ASP A 55 -8.13 -8.58 -2.29
CA ASP A 55 -8.97 -8.90 -3.45
C ASP A 55 -10.08 -7.87 -3.68
N ARG A 56 -10.19 -6.85 -2.82
CA ARG A 56 -11.19 -5.78 -2.95
C ARG A 56 -10.97 -5.02 -4.26
N PRO A 57 -12.00 -4.86 -5.11
CA PRO A 57 -11.88 -4.11 -6.35
C PRO A 57 -11.72 -2.62 -6.04
N TRP A 58 -10.75 -2.01 -6.71
CA TRP A 58 -10.50 -0.57 -6.70
C TRP A 58 -11.12 0.05 -7.94
N CYS A 59 -11.75 1.21 -7.77
CA CYS A 59 -12.33 1.97 -8.87
C CYS A 59 -11.47 3.18 -9.23
N ASP A 60 -11.64 3.65 -10.45
CA ASP A 60 -11.09 4.92 -10.94
C ASP A 60 -11.68 6.08 -10.12
N GLU A 61 -10.85 7.06 -9.76
CA GLU A 61 -11.28 8.22 -8.95
C GLU A 61 -12.25 9.11 -9.72
N ASP A 62 -12.00 9.30 -11.02
CA ASP A 62 -12.85 10.08 -11.91
C ASP A 62 -14.10 9.30 -12.37
N ASP A 63 -14.06 7.96 -12.35
CA ASP A 63 -15.18 7.08 -12.73
C ASP A 63 -15.31 5.85 -11.83
N ARG A 64 -16.13 5.97 -10.78
CA ARG A 64 -16.39 4.90 -9.81
C ARG A 64 -17.06 3.64 -10.39
N THR A 65 -17.53 3.68 -11.63
CA THR A 65 -18.09 2.50 -12.31
C THR A 65 -17.01 1.63 -12.97
N LYS A 66 -15.81 2.17 -13.14
CA LYS A 66 -14.68 1.51 -13.78
C LYS A 66 -13.73 0.93 -12.73
N ILE A 67 -13.60 -0.40 -12.73
CA ILE A 67 -12.65 -1.10 -11.87
C ILE A 67 -11.26 -1.05 -12.52
N VAL A 68 -10.25 -0.65 -11.75
CA VAL A 68 -8.85 -0.46 -12.21
C VAL A 68 -7.88 -1.54 -11.71
N GLY A 69 -8.31 -2.37 -10.76
CA GLY A 69 -7.53 -3.49 -10.26
C GLY A 69 -7.85 -3.82 -8.81
N ASN A 70 -6.93 -4.52 -8.15
CA ASN A 70 -6.95 -4.75 -6.70
C ASN A 70 -5.54 -4.75 -6.12
N LEU A 71 -5.43 -4.68 -4.79
CA LEU A 71 -4.15 -4.63 -4.08
C LEU A 71 -3.31 -5.89 -4.30
N ARG A 72 -3.93 -7.07 -4.48
CA ARG A 72 -3.19 -8.32 -4.76
C ARG A 72 -2.43 -8.23 -6.09
N GLU A 73 -3.10 -7.74 -7.13
CA GLU A 73 -2.50 -7.57 -8.46
C GLU A 73 -1.34 -6.59 -8.42
N TRP A 74 -1.53 -5.44 -7.77
CA TRP A 74 -0.48 -4.42 -7.67
C TRP A 74 0.68 -4.87 -6.77
N LEU A 75 0.40 -5.55 -5.65
CA LEU A 75 1.43 -6.15 -4.80
C LEU A 75 2.26 -7.19 -5.55
N ALA A 76 1.63 -8.03 -6.37
CA ALA A 76 2.33 -9.02 -7.19
C ALA A 76 3.22 -8.40 -8.27
N ALA A 77 2.87 -7.19 -8.74
CA ALA A 77 3.65 -6.45 -9.73
C ALA A 77 4.79 -5.62 -9.11
N ALA A 78 4.67 -5.23 -7.84
CA ALA A 78 5.69 -4.48 -7.13
C ALA A 78 6.97 -5.32 -6.96
N THR A 79 8.13 -4.77 -7.28
CA THR A 79 9.45 -5.43 -7.09
C THR A 79 10.29 -4.77 -6.01
N GLU A 80 9.83 -3.62 -5.52
CA GLU A 80 10.43 -2.82 -4.45
C GLU A 80 9.30 -2.17 -3.63
N PRO A 81 9.57 -1.73 -2.39
CA PRO A 81 8.59 -1.04 -1.57
C PRO A 81 8.02 0.19 -2.28
N THR A 82 6.70 0.29 -2.38
CA THR A 82 6.02 1.33 -3.16
C THR A 82 4.60 1.55 -2.65
N TRP A 83 4.09 2.77 -2.84
CA TRP A 83 2.66 3.03 -2.65
C TRP A 83 1.86 2.28 -3.71
N LEU A 84 0.76 1.65 -3.29
CA LEU A 84 -0.13 0.87 -4.15
C LEU A 84 -1.35 1.68 -4.54
N ALA A 85 -2.08 2.18 -3.54
CA ALA A 85 -3.29 2.97 -3.73
C ALA A 85 -3.72 3.65 -2.43
N GLY A 86 -4.62 4.63 -2.54
CA GLY A 86 -5.17 5.35 -1.40
C GLY A 86 -6.58 5.85 -1.67
N THR A 87 -7.40 5.98 -0.64
CA THR A 87 -8.75 6.53 -0.74
C THR A 87 -8.83 7.93 -0.15
N GLU A 88 -9.31 8.92 -0.90
CA GLU A 88 -9.62 10.26 -0.39
C GLU A 88 -11.00 10.36 0.28
#